data_AF-A0A0C3EN25-F1
#
_entry.id   AF-A0A0C3EN25-F1
#
_cell.length_a   1.000
_cell.length_b   1.000
_cell.length_c   1.000
_cell.angle_alpha   90.00
_cell.angle_beta   90.00
_cell.angle_gamma   90.00
#
_symmetry.space_group_name_H-M   'P 1'
#
loop_
_entity.id
_entity.type
_entity.pdbx_description
1 polymer ?
#
loop_
_entity_poly.entity_id
_entity_poly.type
_entity_poly.pdbx_seq_one_letter_code
_entity_poly.pdbx_strand_id
1 'polypeptide(L)'
;MFRRLHRFHQMDFELAAWQLTYLCLAPKRVYRNVYFHKQTKNTWARDDPAIIILICACLTVAAIIWSVVYSYTFMEGVRLIFLMIFRDFLLVGAVVATVLWFFSNRVLLSPPSHSTPSDSSVEWSYALDVHINAFFPLYLTLYLAQLFLLPIILKDNWVCLWVGNTLYLAAFAQYVYGVYLGLNALPFLIRSELLLAPLLPLFMSYVLSLLGFNVARHVLRAYFGS
;
A
#
# COMPACT_ATOMS: atom_id res chain seq x y z
N MET A 1 -5.00 -14.37 -12.46
CA MET A 1 -5.83 -13.44 -11.66
C MET A 1 -7.28 -13.32 -12.16
N PHE A 2 -7.55 -12.78 -13.36
CA PHE A 2 -8.92 -12.46 -13.79
C PHE A 2 -9.89 -13.64 -13.98
N ARG A 3 -9.39 -14.84 -14.30
CA ARG A 3 -10.23 -16.02 -14.61
C ARG A 3 -10.94 -16.65 -13.39
N ARG A 4 -10.56 -16.27 -12.16
CA ARG A 4 -11.11 -16.80 -10.90
C ARG A 4 -11.94 -15.80 -10.09
N LEU A 5 -12.06 -14.55 -10.53
CA LEU A 5 -12.87 -13.52 -9.85
C LEU A 5 -14.35 -13.90 -9.70
N HIS A 6 -14.85 -14.84 -10.51
CA HIS A 6 -16.25 -15.27 -10.48
C HIS A 6 -16.52 -16.50 -9.58
N ARG A 7 -15.51 -17.07 -8.92
CA ARG A 7 -15.68 -18.22 -8.00
C ARG A 7 -15.56 -17.79 -6.54
N PHE A 8 -16.56 -17.04 -6.07
CA PHE A 8 -16.64 -16.58 -4.68
C PHE A 8 -16.60 -17.71 -3.64
N HIS A 9 -17.08 -18.91 -4.00
CA HIS A 9 -17.13 -20.05 -3.08
C HIS A 9 -15.78 -20.73 -2.81
N GLN A 10 -14.74 -20.43 -3.61
CA GLN A 10 -13.39 -21.00 -3.44
C GLN A 10 -12.42 -19.98 -2.84
N MET A 11 -12.91 -18.84 -2.32
CA MET A 11 -12.07 -17.76 -1.81
C MET A 11 -11.97 -17.82 -0.29
N ASP A 12 -10.77 -18.11 0.22
CA ASP A 12 -10.50 -18.18 1.65
C ASP A 12 -10.37 -16.78 2.27
N PHE A 13 -11.52 -16.15 2.57
CA PHE A 13 -11.57 -14.82 3.19
C PHE A 13 -10.91 -14.77 4.58
N GLU A 14 -11.00 -15.85 5.34
CA GLU A 14 -10.36 -15.96 6.65
C GLU A 14 -8.83 -15.88 6.54
N LEU A 15 -8.25 -16.64 5.60
CA LEU A 15 -6.81 -16.62 5.35
C LEU A 15 -6.36 -15.25 4.84
N ALA A 16 -7.15 -14.61 3.98
CA ALA A 16 -6.89 -13.24 3.52
C ALA A 16 -6.89 -12.23 4.68
N ALA A 17 -7.86 -12.31 5.59
CA ALA A 17 -7.94 -11.43 6.76
C ALA A 17 -6.76 -11.63 7.72
N TRP A 18 -6.34 -12.88 7.96
CA TRP A 18 -5.14 -13.17 8.72
C TRP A 18 -3.88 -12.62 8.04
N GLN A 19 -3.75 -12.75 6.72
CA GLN A 19 -2.62 -12.17 5.99
C GLN A 19 -2.57 -10.64 6.14
N LEU A 20 -3.70 -9.94 6.01
CA LEU A 20 -3.76 -8.48 6.24
C LEU A 20 -3.38 -8.09 7.68
N THR A 21 -3.85 -8.86 8.66
CA THR A 21 -3.51 -8.63 10.07
C THR A 21 -2.01 -8.83 10.32
N TYR A 22 -1.44 -9.92 9.79
CA TYR A 22 -0.01 -10.19 9.91
C TYR A 22 0.86 -9.20 9.16
N LEU A 23 0.39 -8.60 8.06
CA LEU A 23 1.11 -7.51 7.39
C LEU A 23 1.34 -6.31 8.32
N CYS A 24 0.40 -6.05 9.23
CA CYS A 24 0.52 -4.95 10.19
C CYS A 24 1.38 -5.31 11.40
N LEU A 25 1.23 -6.52 11.93
CA LEU A 25 1.88 -6.94 13.18
C LEU A 25 3.26 -7.60 12.97
N ALA A 26 3.40 -8.42 11.94
CA ALA A 26 4.58 -9.26 11.72
C ALA A 26 4.77 -9.57 10.22
N PRO A 27 5.08 -8.56 9.39
CA PRO A 27 5.05 -8.71 7.94
C PRO A 27 6.06 -9.74 7.43
N LYS A 28 7.19 -9.94 8.14
CA LYS A 28 8.17 -11.01 7.84
C LYS A 28 7.55 -12.40 7.77
N ARG A 29 6.50 -12.67 8.57
CA ARG A 29 5.80 -13.97 8.55
C ARG A 29 5.05 -14.19 7.24
N VAL A 30 4.43 -13.15 6.70
CA VAL A 30 3.67 -13.21 5.44
C VAL A 30 4.60 -13.50 4.28
N TYR A 31 5.75 -12.84 4.22
CA TYR A 31 6.72 -13.05 3.14
C TYR A 31 7.42 -14.41 3.22
N ARG A 32 7.56 -15.02 4.41
CA ARG A 32 8.01 -16.40 4.52
C ARG A 32 7.02 -17.39 3.85
N ASN A 33 5.72 -17.12 3.93
CA ASN A 33 4.70 -17.95 3.27
C ASN A 33 4.77 -17.84 1.74
N VAL A 34 5.16 -16.68 1.21
CA VAL A 34 5.39 -16.49 -0.24
C VAL A 34 6.50 -17.43 -0.74
N TYR A 35 7.57 -17.59 0.03
CA TYR A 35 8.64 -18.52 -0.33
C TYR A 35 8.16 -19.97 -0.42
N PHE A 36 7.36 -20.42 0.56
CA PHE A 36 6.74 -21.75 0.52
C PHE A 36 5.73 -21.92 -0.64
N HIS A 37 5.01 -20.85 -0.98
CA HIS A 37 4.12 -20.84 -2.14
C HIS A 37 4.89 -21.05 -3.45
N LYS A 38 6.04 -20.39 -3.61
CA LYS A 38 6.91 -20.59 -4.77
C LYS A 38 7.38 -22.05 -4.88
N GLN A 39 7.74 -22.70 -3.77
CA GLN A 39 8.16 -24.11 -3.79
C GLN A 39 7.05 -25.08 -4.22
N THR A 40 5.80 -24.76 -3.91
CA THR A 40 4.65 -25.66 -4.17
C THR A 40 3.96 -25.40 -5.50
N LYS A 41 3.86 -24.13 -5.94
CA LYS A 41 3.17 -23.74 -7.18
C LYS A 41 4.06 -23.18 -8.28
N ASN A 42 5.34 -22.99 -8.00
CA ASN A 42 6.33 -22.41 -8.91
C ASN A 42 5.95 -21.01 -9.47
N THR A 43 5.09 -20.25 -8.77
CA THR A 43 4.74 -18.86 -9.09
C THR A 43 4.97 -17.97 -7.88
N TRP A 44 5.37 -16.71 -8.11
CA TRP A 44 5.53 -15.74 -7.02
C TRP A 44 4.24 -14.98 -6.73
N ALA A 45 3.48 -14.65 -7.77
CA ALA A 45 2.21 -13.96 -7.64
C ALA A 45 1.13 -14.81 -6.99
N ARG A 46 0.23 -14.15 -6.26
CA ARG A 46 -0.94 -14.76 -5.65
C ARG A 46 -2.01 -15.07 -6.70
N ASP A 47 -2.61 -16.24 -6.59
CA ASP A 47 -3.69 -16.68 -7.50
C ASP A 47 -5.09 -16.18 -7.10
N ASP A 48 -5.26 -15.81 -5.83
CA ASP A 48 -6.58 -15.62 -5.21
C ASP A 48 -6.92 -14.12 -5.02
N PRO A 49 -8.06 -13.63 -5.58
CA PRO A 49 -8.41 -12.22 -5.55
C PRO A 49 -8.97 -11.73 -4.19
N ALA A 50 -8.97 -12.56 -3.15
CA ALA A 50 -9.66 -12.31 -1.88
C ALA A 50 -9.17 -11.05 -1.16
N ILE A 51 -7.86 -10.79 -1.20
CA ILE A 51 -7.28 -9.62 -0.54
C ILE A 51 -7.69 -8.32 -1.23
N ILE A 52 -7.77 -8.31 -2.57
CA ILE A 52 -8.23 -7.14 -3.33
C ILE A 52 -9.68 -6.82 -2.94
N ILE A 53 -10.55 -7.84 -2.92
CA ILE A 53 -11.96 -7.66 -2.54
C ILE A 53 -12.08 -7.16 -1.10
N LEU A 54 -11.29 -7.71 -0.18
CA LEU A 54 -11.30 -7.30 1.23
C LEU A 54 -10.83 -5.85 1.41
N ILE A 55 -9.78 -5.42 0.70
CA ILE A 55 -9.32 -4.02 0.73
C ILE A 55 -10.36 -3.09 0.10
N CYS A 56 -10.99 -3.49 -1.01
CA CYS A 56 -12.09 -2.73 -1.60
C CYS A 56 -13.24 -2.56 -0.59
N ALA A 57 -13.61 -3.62 0.14
CA ALA A 57 -14.62 -3.54 1.20
C ALA A 57 -14.19 -2.66 2.39
N CYS A 58 -12.91 -2.64 2.74
CA CYS A 58 -12.40 -1.69 3.74
C CYS A 58 -12.50 -0.25 3.23
N LEU A 59 -12.12 0.01 1.97
CA LEU A 59 -12.20 1.33 1.36
C LEU A 59 -13.64 1.84 1.22
N THR A 60 -14.61 0.97 0.91
CA THR A 60 -16.03 1.38 0.90
C THR A 60 -16.47 1.83 2.29
N VAL A 61 -16.11 1.10 3.34
CA VAL A 61 -16.44 1.48 4.73
C VAL A 61 -15.78 2.80 5.09
N ALA A 62 -14.49 2.98 4.80
CA ALA A 62 -13.82 4.26 5.06
C ALA A 62 -14.48 5.41 4.30
N ALA A 63 -14.79 5.24 3.01
CA ALA A 63 -15.47 6.26 2.21
C ALA A 63 -16.83 6.65 2.78
N ILE A 64 -17.61 5.70 3.29
CA ILE A 64 -18.89 5.99 3.96
C ILE A 64 -18.65 6.86 5.20
N ILE A 65 -17.67 6.51 6.05
CA ILE A 65 -17.38 7.29 7.26
C ILE A 65 -16.91 8.70 6.88
N TRP A 66 -16.01 8.84 5.89
CA TRP A 66 -15.57 10.15 5.39
C TRP A 66 -16.73 10.98 4.81
N SER A 67 -17.65 10.35 4.09
CA SER A 67 -18.87 10.97 3.56
C SER A 67 -19.76 11.52 4.69
N VAL A 68 -19.89 10.79 5.80
CA VAL A 68 -20.64 11.24 6.97
C VAL A 68 -19.95 12.43 7.66
N VAL A 69 -18.62 12.35 7.85
CA VAL A 69 -17.84 13.41 8.51
C VAL A 69 -17.91 14.74 7.74
N TYR A 70 -17.82 14.71 6.41
CA TYR A 70 -17.93 15.91 5.57
C TYR A 70 -19.36 16.25 5.16
N SER A 71 -20.38 15.54 5.68
CA SER A 71 -21.80 15.80 5.39
C SER A 71 -22.13 15.81 3.89
N TYR A 72 -21.53 14.88 3.14
CA TYR A 72 -21.74 14.73 1.70
C TYR A 72 -23.12 14.15 1.38
N THR A 73 -23.64 14.52 0.21
CA THR A 73 -24.87 13.93 -0.34
C THR A 73 -24.64 12.48 -0.77
N PHE A 74 -25.71 11.71 -0.93
CA PHE A 74 -25.63 10.31 -1.36
C PHE A 74 -24.82 10.12 -2.66
N MET A 75 -25.02 11.00 -3.66
CA MET A 75 -24.28 10.93 -4.92
C MET A 75 -22.79 11.26 -4.76
N GLU A 76 -22.45 12.23 -3.90
CA GLU A 76 -21.06 12.56 -3.59
C GLU A 76 -20.38 11.43 -2.82
N GLY A 77 -21.08 10.78 -1.89
CA GLY A 77 -20.59 9.59 -1.18
C GLY A 77 -20.33 8.41 -2.12
N VAL A 78 -21.22 8.14 -3.08
CA VAL A 78 -20.99 7.11 -4.11
C VAL A 78 -19.79 7.48 -4.97
N ARG A 79 -19.68 8.73 -5.41
CA ARG A 79 -18.51 9.22 -6.18
C ARG A 79 -17.22 9.05 -5.39
N LEU A 80 -17.23 9.31 -4.08
CA LEU A 80 -16.10 9.16 -3.17
C LEU A 80 -15.64 7.69 -3.09
N ILE A 81 -16.57 6.74 -2.99
CA ILE A 81 -16.27 5.31 -3.01
C ILE A 81 -15.54 4.92 -4.30
N PHE A 82 -16.09 5.30 -5.46
CA PHE A 82 -15.48 5.01 -6.75
C PHE A 82 -14.08 5.64 -6.87
N LEU A 83 -13.94 6.87 -6.41
CA LEU A 83 -12.68 7.60 -6.44
C LEU A 83 -11.63 6.91 -5.55
N MET A 84 -11.95 6.52 -4.31
CA MET A 84 -11.02 5.79 -3.44
C MET A 84 -10.59 4.43 -4.02
N ILE A 85 -11.53 3.65 -4.57
CA ILE A 85 -11.21 2.31 -5.10
C ILE A 85 -10.46 2.39 -6.42
N PHE A 86 -10.97 3.15 -7.40
CA PHE A 86 -10.41 3.14 -8.74
C PHE A 86 -9.19 4.04 -8.88
N ARG A 87 -9.22 5.25 -8.30
CA ARG A 87 -8.10 6.19 -8.39
C ARG A 87 -7.02 5.85 -7.38
N ASP A 88 -7.36 5.79 -6.09
CA ASP A 88 -6.34 5.75 -5.03
C ASP A 88 -5.74 4.37 -4.84
N PHE A 89 -6.51 3.31 -5.10
CA PHE A 89 -6.04 1.94 -4.97
C PHE A 89 -5.66 1.29 -6.31
N LEU A 90 -6.58 1.17 -7.27
CA LEU A 90 -6.31 0.41 -8.51
C LEU A 90 -5.38 1.14 -9.48
N LEU A 91 -5.65 2.43 -9.79
CA LEU A 91 -4.84 3.20 -10.73
C LEU A 91 -3.44 3.44 -10.17
N VAL A 92 -3.34 3.97 -8.94
CA VAL A 92 -2.04 4.15 -8.28
C VAL A 92 -1.33 2.81 -8.15
N GLY A 93 -2.04 1.72 -7.81
CA GLY A 93 -1.45 0.39 -7.72
C GLY A 93 -0.89 -0.12 -9.04
N ALA A 94 -1.58 0.07 -10.16
CA ALA A 94 -1.08 -0.29 -11.47
C ALA A 94 0.17 0.52 -11.87
N VAL A 95 0.16 1.84 -11.61
CA VAL A 95 1.32 2.71 -11.86
C VAL A 95 2.51 2.30 -10.98
N VAL A 96 2.30 2.09 -9.68
CA VAL A 96 3.39 1.67 -8.80
C VAL A 96 3.90 0.28 -9.16
N ALA A 97 3.02 -0.68 -9.46
CA ALA A 97 3.42 -2.02 -9.87
C ALA A 97 4.26 -2.00 -11.16
N THR A 98 3.88 -1.20 -12.16
CA THR A 98 4.67 -1.04 -13.40
C THR A 98 6.04 -0.42 -13.13
N VAL A 99 6.13 0.62 -12.29
CA VAL A 99 7.40 1.24 -11.90
C VAL A 99 8.29 0.26 -11.12
N LEU A 100 7.74 -0.44 -10.13
CA LEU A 100 8.48 -1.42 -9.32
C LEU A 100 8.95 -2.60 -10.17
N TRP A 101 8.09 -3.11 -11.04
CA TRP A 101 8.43 -4.20 -11.97
C TRP A 101 9.57 -3.79 -12.92
N PHE A 102 9.45 -2.60 -13.53
CA PHE A 102 10.47 -2.09 -14.44
C PHE A 102 11.79 -1.85 -13.72
N PHE A 103 11.77 -1.18 -12.57
CA PHE A 103 12.96 -0.87 -11.78
C PHE A 103 13.65 -2.14 -11.27
N SER A 104 12.89 -3.10 -10.73
CA SER A 104 13.45 -4.33 -10.18
C SER A 104 14.13 -5.17 -11.25
N ASN A 105 13.48 -5.33 -12.42
CA ASN A 105 14.03 -6.11 -13.52
C ASN A 105 15.22 -5.44 -14.22
N ARG A 106 15.36 -4.11 -14.10
CA ARG A 106 16.47 -3.37 -14.74
C ARG A 106 17.68 -3.19 -13.82
N VAL A 107 17.45 -2.98 -12.52
CA VAL A 107 18.49 -2.51 -11.58
C VAL A 107 18.84 -3.54 -10.52
N LEU A 108 17.86 -4.33 -10.08
CA LEU A 108 17.98 -5.17 -8.88
C LEU A 108 18.26 -6.65 -9.18
N LEU A 109 18.17 -7.10 -10.44
CA LEU A 109 18.45 -8.50 -10.78
C LEU A 109 19.91 -8.88 -10.54
N SER A 110 20.12 -10.09 -10.03
CA SER A 110 21.43 -10.70 -9.90
C SER A 110 22.07 -10.96 -11.26
N PRO A 111 23.40 -10.74 -11.43
CA PRO A 111 24.11 -11.16 -12.62
C PRO A 111 23.93 -12.66 -12.90
N PRO A 112 23.83 -13.07 -14.17
CA PRO A 112 23.66 -14.48 -14.53
C PRO A 112 24.85 -15.30 -14.02
N SER A 113 24.55 -16.35 -13.27
CA SER A 113 25.52 -17.32 -12.75
C SER A 113 24.97 -18.75 -12.89
N HIS A 114 25.83 -19.77 -12.77
CA HIS A 114 25.41 -21.16 -12.91
C HIS A 114 24.32 -21.61 -11.90
N SER A 115 24.11 -20.85 -10.82
CA SER A 115 23.10 -21.07 -9.80
C SER A 115 21.84 -20.21 -9.96
N THR A 116 21.81 -19.23 -10.88
CA THR A 116 20.60 -18.43 -11.15
C THR A 116 19.72 -19.16 -12.16
N PRO A 117 18.49 -19.56 -11.78
CA PRO A 117 17.55 -20.15 -12.72
C PRO A 117 17.25 -19.18 -13.87
N SER A 118 16.99 -19.72 -15.07
CA SER A 118 16.59 -18.95 -16.26
C SER A 118 15.33 -18.11 -16.06
N ASP A 119 14.54 -18.41 -15.02
CA ASP A 119 13.26 -17.76 -14.69
C ASP A 119 13.39 -16.65 -13.62
N SER A 120 14.58 -16.06 -13.47
CA SER A 120 14.88 -15.01 -12.48
C SER A 120 14.37 -13.63 -12.91
N SER A 121 13.06 -13.50 -13.12
CA SER A 121 12.41 -12.20 -13.37
C SER A 121 11.32 -11.93 -12.34
N VAL A 122 11.14 -10.65 -12.01
CA VAL A 122 10.02 -10.21 -11.18
C VAL A 122 8.76 -10.23 -12.03
N GLU A 123 7.77 -11.01 -11.60
CA GLU A 123 6.43 -11.05 -12.21
C GLU A 123 5.70 -9.72 -11.94
N TRP A 124 5.04 -9.14 -12.94
CA TRP A 124 4.27 -7.89 -12.75
C TRP A 124 3.14 -8.07 -11.72
N SER A 125 2.48 -9.23 -11.74
CA SER A 125 1.45 -9.59 -10.77
C SER A 125 1.98 -9.65 -9.34
N TYR A 126 3.25 -10.07 -9.16
CA TYR A 126 3.89 -10.03 -7.85
C TYR A 126 4.20 -8.59 -7.40
N ALA A 127 4.65 -7.72 -8.31
CA ALA A 127 4.85 -6.30 -7.99
C ALA A 127 3.54 -5.62 -7.55
N LEU A 128 2.42 -5.99 -8.18
CA LEU A 128 1.08 -5.56 -7.76
C LEU A 128 0.71 -6.11 -6.38
N ASP A 129 0.97 -7.38 -6.09
CA ASP A 129 0.74 -7.97 -4.76
C ASP A 129 1.54 -7.25 -3.67
N VAL A 130 2.80 -6.88 -3.95
CA VAL A 130 3.62 -6.09 -3.04
C VAL A 130 2.99 -4.73 -2.76
N HIS A 131 2.49 -4.03 -3.79
CA HIS A 131 1.76 -2.78 -3.61
C HIS A 131 0.51 -2.98 -2.73
N ILE A 132 -0.31 -3.99 -3.04
CA ILE A 132 -1.54 -4.29 -2.30
C ILE A 132 -1.23 -4.55 -0.81
N ASN A 133 -0.20 -5.34 -0.54
CA ASN A 133 0.22 -5.67 0.82
C ASN A 133 0.74 -4.43 1.58
N ALA A 134 1.50 -3.55 0.92
CA ALA A 134 2.04 -2.32 1.51
C ALA A 134 0.96 -1.22 1.67
N PHE A 135 -0.06 -1.22 0.80
CA PHE A 135 -1.16 -0.27 0.84
C PHE A 135 -2.03 -0.44 2.09
N PHE A 136 -2.21 -1.67 2.58
CA PHE A 136 -3.10 -1.91 3.72
C PHE A 136 -2.65 -1.21 5.03
N PRO A 137 -1.38 -1.30 5.47
CA PRO A 137 -0.88 -0.47 6.58
C PRO A 137 -1.03 1.03 6.34
N LEU A 138 -0.75 1.52 5.13
CA LEU A 138 -0.95 2.92 4.78
C LEU A 138 -2.42 3.33 4.88
N TYR A 139 -3.33 2.46 4.44
CA TYR A 139 -4.77 2.65 4.56
C TYR A 139 -5.19 2.79 6.03
N LEU A 140 -4.73 1.91 6.91
CA LEU A 140 -5.03 2.00 8.34
C LEU A 140 -4.58 3.35 8.93
N THR A 141 -3.42 3.85 8.52
CA THR A 141 -2.86 5.10 9.05
C THR A 141 -3.55 6.35 8.46
N LEU A 142 -3.71 6.45 7.13
CA LEU A 142 -4.22 7.67 6.48
C LEU A 142 -5.74 7.71 6.31
N TYR A 143 -6.42 6.57 6.18
CA TYR A 143 -7.86 6.55 5.95
C TYR A 143 -8.64 6.34 7.25
N LEU A 144 -8.08 5.60 8.22
CA LEU A 144 -8.72 5.33 9.51
C LEU A 144 -8.12 6.14 10.66
N ALA A 145 -6.83 6.02 10.94
CA ALA A 145 -6.23 6.74 12.09
C ALA A 145 -6.35 8.27 11.92
N GLN A 146 -6.13 8.78 10.71
CA GLN A 146 -6.34 10.18 10.39
C GLN A 146 -7.76 10.66 10.71
N LEU A 147 -8.77 9.82 10.52
CA LEU A 147 -10.17 10.17 10.77
C LEU A 147 -10.40 10.49 12.26
N PHE A 148 -9.81 9.70 13.15
CA PHE A 148 -9.85 9.97 14.59
C PHE A 148 -9.04 11.22 14.99
N LEU A 149 -7.99 11.53 14.23
CA LEU A 149 -7.10 12.66 14.48
C LEU A 149 -7.58 13.98 13.83
N LEU A 150 -8.62 13.96 13.00
CA LEU A 150 -9.20 15.14 12.34
C LEU A 150 -9.40 16.37 13.26
N PRO A 151 -10.05 16.26 14.44
CA PRO A 151 -10.29 17.44 15.29
C PRO A 151 -8.99 18.04 15.84
N ILE A 152 -7.89 17.29 15.83
CA ILE A 152 -6.56 17.75 16.22
C ILE A 152 -5.88 18.37 15.01
N ILE A 153 -5.83 17.66 13.87
CA ILE A 153 -5.13 18.07 12.65
C ILE A 153 -5.65 19.40 12.07
N LEU A 154 -6.96 19.66 12.22
CA LEU A 154 -7.59 20.87 11.68
C LEU A 154 -7.35 22.14 12.52
N LYS A 155 -6.73 22.07 13.70
CA LYS A 155 -6.43 23.26 14.51
C LYS A 155 -5.13 23.96 14.07
N ASP A 156 -5.05 25.27 14.28
CA ASP A 156 -3.92 26.13 13.89
C ASP A 156 -2.74 26.12 14.87
N ASN A 157 -2.49 24.99 15.55
CA ASN A 157 -1.39 24.86 16.48
C ASN A 157 -0.18 24.17 15.83
N TRP A 158 1.03 24.57 16.22
CA TRP A 158 2.25 23.91 15.76
C TRP A 158 2.27 22.41 16.10
N VAL A 159 1.75 22.03 17.28
CA VAL A 159 1.61 20.61 17.67
C VAL A 159 0.70 19.85 16.71
N CYS A 160 -0.38 20.46 16.23
CA CYS A 160 -1.31 19.84 15.29
C CYS A 160 -0.67 19.65 13.90
N LEU A 161 0.14 20.63 13.47
CA LEU A 161 0.98 20.50 12.28
C LEU A 161 1.96 19.34 12.43
N TRP A 162 2.67 19.27 13.56
CA TRP A 162 3.63 18.20 13.82
C TRP A 162 2.97 16.83 13.83
N VAL A 163 1.83 16.67 14.50
CA VAL A 163 1.06 15.41 14.53
C VAL A 163 0.60 15.02 13.13
N GLY A 164 0.02 15.95 12.36
CA GLY A 164 -0.45 15.69 11.01
C GLY A 164 0.68 15.28 10.06
N ASN A 165 1.79 16.03 10.06
CA ASN A 165 2.93 15.74 9.19
C ASN A 165 3.62 14.43 9.60
N THR A 166 3.69 14.12 10.90
CA THR A 166 4.28 12.87 11.41
C THR A 166 3.42 11.67 11.02
N LEU A 167 2.09 11.81 10.99
CA LEU A 167 1.18 10.78 10.49
C LEU A 167 1.44 10.44 9.02
N TYR A 168 1.62 11.46 8.18
CA TYR A 168 1.95 11.27 6.76
C TYR A 168 3.34 10.67 6.56
N LEU A 169 4.35 11.14 7.31
CA LEU A 169 5.69 10.54 7.31
C LEU A 169 5.61 9.05 7.67
N ALA A 170 4.92 8.71 8.76
CA ALA A 170 4.78 7.33 9.23
C ALA A 170 4.09 6.45 8.17
N ALA A 171 2.98 6.92 7.60
CA ALA A 171 2.23 6.15 6.59
C ALA A 171 3.06 5.86 5.33
N PHE A 172 3.73 6.87 4.79
CA PHE A 172 4.58 6.67 3.61
C PHE A 172 5.84 5.85 3.94
N ALA A 173 6.44 6.04 5.13
CA ALA A 173 7.58 5.24 5.54
C ALA A 173 7.20 3.76 5.71
N GLN A 174 6.05 3.47 6.32
CA GLN A 174 5.49 2.12 6.41
C GLN A 174 5.25 1.51 5.03
N TYR A 175 4.71 2.29 4.08
CA TYR A 175 4.48 1.84 2.72
C TYR A 175 5.79 1.48 2.00
N VAL A 176 6.79 2.37 2.03
CA VAL A 176 8.10 2.12 1.40
C VAL A 176 8.79 0.90 2.04
N TYR A 177 8.72 0.77 3.37
CA TYR A 177 9.26 -0.40 4.07
C TYR A 177 8.52 -1.70 3.71
N GLY A 178 7.19 -1.66 3.54
CA GLY A 178 6.39 -2.79 3.07
C GLY A 178 6.79 -3.23 1.65
N VAL A 179 7.02 -2.26 0.76
CA VAL A 179 7.52 -2.54 -0.60
C VAL A 179 8.91 -3.18 -0.57
N TYR A 180 9.83 -2.62 0.22
CA TYR A 180 11.16 -3.18 0.43
C TYR A 180 11.09 -4.62 0.92
N LEU A 181 10.31 -4.89 1.97
CA LEU A 181 10.22 -6.21 2.58
C LEU A 181 9.61 -7.24 1.61
N GLY A 182 8.67 -6.81 0.77
CA GLY A 182 8.10 -7.67 -0.26
C GLY A 182 9.09 -8.05 -1.33
N LEU A 183 9.77 -7.09 -1.94
CA LEU A 183 10.77 -7.41 -2.97
C LEU A 183 11.99 -8.13 -2.39
N ASN A 184 12.40 -7.81 -1.16
CA ASN A 184 13.51 -8.50 -0.49
C ASN A 184 13.22 -9.98 -0.15
N ALA A 185 11.98 -10.45 -0.30
CA ALA A 185 11.65 -11.87 -0.20
C ALA A 185 12.13 -12.68 -1.42
N LEU A 186 12.44 -12.02 -2.53
CA LEU A 186 12.91 -12.66 -3.76
C LEU A 186 14.43 -12.89 -3.68
N PRO A 187 14.91 -14.15 -3.73
CA PRO A 187 16.32 -14.47 -3.50
C PRO A 187 17.26 -14.04 -4.64
N PHE A 188 16.71 -13.71 -5.81
CA PHE A 188 17.46 -13.28 -7.00
C PHE A 188 17.59 -11.75 -7.13
N LEU A 189 17.01 -10.98 -6.19
CA LEU A 189 17.20 -9.54 -6.13
C LEU A 189 18.40 -9.21 -5.24
N ILE A 190 19.34 -8.43 -5.78
CA ILE A 190 20.51 -7.91 -5.08
C ILE A 190 20.32 -6.41 -4.87
N ARG A 191 20.88 -5.86 -3.78
CA ARG A 191 20.84 -4.43 -3.45
C ARG A 191 19.41 -3.89 -3.28
N SER A 192 18.52 -4.72 -2.72
CA SER A 192 17.15 -4.34 -2.37
C SER A 192 17.07 -3.10 -1.47
N GLU A 193 18.15 -2.78 -0.74
CA GLU A 193 18.31 -1.57 0.06
C GLU A 193 18.05 -0.27 -0.73
N LEU A 194 18.29 -0.26 -2.06
CA LEU A 194 17.98 0.88 -2.91
C LEU A 194 16.48 1.23 -2.94
N LEU A 195 15.60 0.27 -2.64
CA LEU A 195 14.16 0.52 -2.53
C LEU A 195 13.80 1.40 -1.32
N LEU A 196 14.70 1.53 -0.34
CA LEU A 196 14.56 2.42 0.81
C LEU A 196 15.00 3.86 0.49
N ALA A 197 15.65 4.10 -0.66
CA ALA A 197 16.12 5.43 -1.05
C ALA A 197 15.04 6.53 -1.02
N PRO A 198 13.76 6.28 -1.38
CA PRO A 198 12.69 7.28 -1.27
C PRO A 198 12.43 7.78 0.16
N LEU A 199 12.88 7.07 1.20
CA LEU A 199 12.75 7.54 2.59
C LEU A 199 13.57 8.80 2.88
N LEU A 200 14.71 8.99 2.21
CA LEU A 200 15.55 10.17 2.41
C LEU A 200 14.87 11.47 1.95
N PRO A 201 14.40 11.61 0.69
CA PRO A 201 13.68 12.82 0.28
C PRO A 201 12.35 12.98 1.04
N LEU A 202 11.72 11.89 1.47
CA LEU A 202 10.52 11.92 2.31
C LEU A 202 10.80 12.49 3.71
N PHE A 203 11.90 12.10 4.34
CA PHE A 203 12.30 12.66 5.63
C PHE A 203 12.70 14.13 5.49
N MET A 204 13.43 14.48 4.43
CA MET A 204 13.78 15.87 4.14
C MET A 204 12.54 16.75 3.93
N SER A 205 11.56 16.27 3.14
CA SER A 205 10.31 17.02 2.93
C SER A 205 9.48 17.14 4.21
N TYR A 206 9.51 16.14 5.08
CA TYR A 206 8.91 16.23 6.42
C TYR A 206 9.57 17.35 7.25
N VAL A 207 10.91 17.38 7.34
CA VAL A 207 11.61 18.43 8.10
C VAL A 207 11.27 19.83 7.56
N LEU A 208 11.25 19.98 6.23
CA LEU A 208 10.85 21.24 5.59
C LEU A 208 9.39 21.61 5.87
N SER A 209 8.49 20.62 5.91
CA SER A 209 7.08 20.85 6.21
C SER A 209 6.82 21.40 7.61
N LEU A 210 7.71 21.10 8.58
CA LEU A 210 7.61 21.61 9.95
C LEU A 210 7.82 23.13 10.06
N LEU A 211 8.31 23.80 9.00
CA LEU A 211 8.45 25.26 8.93
C LEU A 211 7.12 26.01 8.76
N GLY A 212 5.99 25.31 8.70
CA GLY A 212 4.66 25.91 8.64
C GLY A 212 3.70 25.30 7.61
N PHE A 213 4.12 24.26 6.88
CA PHE A 213 3.29 23.59 5.89
C PHE A 213 2.60 22.36 6.49
N ASN A 214 1.29 22.46 6.77
CA ASN A 214 0.48 21.35 7.23
C ASN A 214 0.03 20.49 6.03
N VAL A 215 0.72 19.37 5.82
CA VAL A 215 0.49 18.44 4.70
C VAL A 215 -0.91 17.85 4.78
N ALA A 216 -1.33 17.41 5.98
CA ALA A 216 -2.61 16.77 6.18
C ALA A 216 -3.77 17.71 5.82
N ARG A 217 -3.70 18.97 6.26
CA ARG A 217 -4.69 19.98 5.88
C ARG A 217 -4.68 20.21 4.37
N HIS A 218 -3.51 20.39 3.75
CA HIS A 218 -3.44 20.63 2.31
C HIS A 218 -4.05 19.47 1.49
N VAL A 219 -3.74 18.22 1.87
CA VAL A 219 -4.29 17.02 1.22
C VAL A 219 -5.80 16.92 1.45
N LEU A 220 -6.30 17.14 2.67
CA LEU A 220 -7.74 17.12 2.94
C LEU A 220 -8.50 18.17 2.13
N ARG A 221 -7.97 19.40 2.02
CA ARG A 221 -8.55 20.45 1.18
C ARG A 221 -8.55 20.07 -0.30
N ALA A 222 -7.44 19.54 -0.81
CA ALA A 222 -7.35 19.11 -2.21
C ALA A 222 -8.28 17.93 -2.52
N TYR A 223 -8.51 17.05 -1.55
CA TYR A 223 -9.29 15.83 -1.72
C TYR A 223 -10.80 16.06 -1.56
N PHE A 224 -11.19 16.80 -0.53
CA PHE A 224 -12.59 17.03 -0.16
C PHE A 224 -13.12 18.42 -0.52
N GLY A 225 -12.27 19.33 -1.03
CA GLY A 225 -12.68 20.64 -1.53
C GLY A 225 -13.10 21.66 -0.47
N SER A 226 -12.84 21.41 0.82
CA SER A 226 -13.13 22.31 1.95
C SER A 226 -12.05 23.33 2.23
#